data_AF-A0A3D1BI05-F1
#
_entry.id   AF-A0A3D1BI05-F1
#
_cell.length_a   1.000
_cell.length_b   1.000
_cell.length_c   1.000
_cell.angle_alpha   90.00
_cell.angle_beta   90.00
_cell.angle_gamma   90.00
#
_symmetry.space_group_name_H-M   'P 1'
#
loop_
_entity.id
_entity.type
_entity.pdbx_description
1 polymer ?
#
loop_
_entity_poly.entity_id
_entity_poly.type
_entity_poly.pdbx_seq_one_letter_code
_entity_poly.pdbx_strand_id
1 'polypeptide(L)' 'MAVELTDANFEELAINSDKPVVVDFWA' A
#
# COMPACT_ATOMS: atom_id res chain seq x y z
N MET A 1 -5.25 10.28 5.47
CA MET A 1 -6.13 9.48 4.59
C MET A 1 -5.46 8.14 4.41
N ALA A 2 -6.19 7.05 4.62
CA ALA A 2 -5.74 5.70 4.28
C ALA A 2 -6.15 5.41 2.83
N VAL A 3 -5.32 4.66 2.11
CA VAL A 3 -5.57 4.24 0.73
C VAL A 3 -5.80 2.73 0.74
N GLU A 4 -6.85 2.27 0.07
CA GLU A 4 -7.08 0.83 -0.09
C GLU A 4 -6.08 0.25 -1.07
N LEU A 5 -5.32 -0.73 -0.58
CA LEU A 5 -4.39 -1.49 -1.39
C LEU A 5 -5.14 -2.63 -2.08
N THR A 6 -4.93 -2.74 -3.38
CA THR A 6 -5.42 -3.81 -4.25
C THR A 6 -4.23 -4.37 -5.02
N ASP A 7 -4.36 -5.57 -5.57
CA ASP A 7 -3.27 -6.17 -6.37
C ASP A 7 -2.82 -5.25 -7.52
N ALA A 8 -3.74 -4.45 -8.07
CA ALA A 8 -3.45 -3.53 -9.17
C ALA A 8 -2.60 -2.31 -8.77
N ASN A 9 -2.53 -1.95 -7.48
CA ASN A 9 -1.85 -0.73 -7.02
C ASN A 9 -0.76 -0.97 -5.96
N PHE A 10 -0.63 -2.20 -5.46
CA PHE A 10 0.32 -2.52 -4.39
C PHE A 10 1.78 -2.32 -4.81
N GLU A 11 2.12 -2.68 -6.04
CA GLU A 11 3.49 -2.54 -6.56
C GLU A 11 3.95 -1.09 -6.61
N GLU A 12 3.09 -0.19 -7.11
CA GLU A 12 3.41 1.23 -7.21
C GLU A 12 3.36 1.93 -5.85
N LEU A 13 2.32 1.67 -5.06
CA LEU A 13 2.06 2.43 -3.83
C LEU A 13 2.78 1.90 -2.59
N ALA A 14 3.17 0.62 -2.56
CA ALA A 14 3.85 0.01 -1.43
C ALA A 14 5.29 -0.41 -1.75
N ILE A 15 5.51 -1.16 -2.84
CA ILE A 15 6.83 -1.73 -3.16
C ILE A 15 7.80 -0.64 -3.66
N ASN A 16 7.34 0.23 -4.57
CA ASN A 16 8.15 1.30 -5.16
C ASN A 16 8.04 2.64 -4.40
N SER A 17 7.56 2.63 -3.15
CA SER A 17 7.40 3.86 -2.37
C SER A 17 8.73 4.39 -1.84
N ASP A 18 8.98 5.69 -2.07
CA ASP A 18 10.13 6.42 -1.51
C ASP A 18 10.05 6.64 0.01
N LYS A 19 8.92 6.29 0.62
CA LYS A 19 8.65 6.46 2.05
C LYS A 19 8.25 5.13 2.68
N PRO A 20 8.60 4.88 3.96
CA PRO A 20 8.18 3.68 4.66
C PRO A 20 6.65 3.60 4.71
N VAL A 21 6.10 2.48 4.23
CA VAL A 21 4.67 2.21 4.15
C VAL A 21 4.28 1.26 5.28
N VAL A 22 3.20 1.59 5.99
CA VAL A 22 2.60 0.73 7.02
C VAL A 22 1.31 0.15 6.45
N VAL A 23 1.26 -1.17 6.37
CA VAL A 23 0.12 -1.92 5.84
C VAL A 23 -0.59 -2.60 6.99
N ASP A 24 -1.87 -2.26 7.19
CA ASP A 24 -2.76 -2.93 8.13
C ASP A 24 -3.68 -3.89 7.37
N PHE A 25 -3.70 -5.16 7.77
CA PHE A 25 -4.55 -6.20 7.19
C PHE A 25 -5.76 -6.46 8.10
N TRP A 26 -6.95 -6.42 7.52
CA TRP A 26 -8.23 -6.59 8.21
C TRP A 26 -9.26 -7.20 7.25
N ALA A 27 -10.35 -7.74 7.79
CA ALA A 27 -11.42 -8.42 7.05
C ALA A 27 -12.79 -7.76 7.33
#